data_AF-A0AA37MDU6-F1
#
_entry.id   AF-A0AA37MDU6-F1
#
_cell.length_a   1.000
_cell.length_b   1.000
_cell.length_c   1.000
_cell.angle_alpha   90.00
_cell.angle_beta   90.00
_cell.angle_gamma   90.00
#
_symmetry.space_group_name_H-M   'P 1'
#
loop_
_entity.id
_entity.type
_entity.pdbx_description
1 polymer ?
#
loop_
_entity_poly.entity_id
_entity_poly.type
_entity_poly.pdbx_seq_one_letter_code
_entity_poly.pdbx_strand_id
1 'polypeptide(L)'
;MEFPKDMHDMFQKIAEHHNAQFRLCKTLVAGFKATNEQDLSYMDNYMDTLFDFMDPGGDTEAVYRDYLAHVATFNPQKAKKYEESLDEHLGYKIHVVYAAAYVARDLHQGQKDKGGNDYFSSHLLPVGKSGYDWKEQVVGLLHDAAEDTTNDISTIIHLVKQKLETWMNNPDDKSWIDDFEEDFFQYPAEQCHMPTEEEWDEIATALQLLNHHTAPNREEYLSRICVNKLALKVKLNDLRNNMDISRIAEPTEKDLERQKRYKLEYERLMNAFQEHINEEDRTNRT
;
A
#
# COMPACT_ATOMS: atom_id res chain seq x y z
N MET A 1 -18.90 -29.66 13.49
CA MET A 1 -20.17 -28.97 13.17
C MET A 1 -20.38 -29.19 11.68
N GLU A 2 -21.37 -29.97 11.26
CA GLU A 2 -21.64 -30.17 9.82
C GLU A 2 -22.32 -28.92 9.28
N PHE A 3 -21.84 -28.41 8.14
CA PHE A 3 -22.47 -27.28 7.46
C PHE A 3 -23.84 -27.70 6.93
N PRO A 4 -24.86 -26.81 6.95
CA PRO A 4 -26.16 -27.08 6.34
C PRO A 4 -25.98 -27.47 4.86
N LYS A 5 -26.77 -28.46 4.40
CA LYS A 5 -26.72 -28.96 3.02
C LYS A 5 -26.83 -27.84 1.98
N ASP A 6 -27.66 -26.84 2.26
CA ASP A 6 -27.90 -25.68 1.39
C ASP A 6 -26.64 -24.82 1.21
N MET A 7 -25.78 -24.72 2.24
CA MET A 7 -24.48 -24.06 2.15
C MET A 7 -23.49 -24.88 1.33
N HIS A 8 -23.51 -26.21 1.48
CA HIS A 8 -22.65 -27.08 0.68
C HIS A 8 -22.96 -26.97 -0.81
N ASP A 9 -24.24 -27.02 -1.19
CA ASP A 9 -24.69 -26.86 -2.57
C ASP A 9 -24.30 -25.48 -3.15
N MET A 10 -24.34 -24.42 -2.32
CA MET A 10 -23.91 -23.08 -2.71
C MET A 10 -22.40 -23.02 -2.97
N PHE A 11 -21.56 -23.53 -2.05
CA PHE A 11 -20.11 -23.55 -2.22
C PHE A 11 -19.69 -24.39 -3.44
N GLN A 12 -20.38 -25.51 -3.69
CA GLN A 12 -20.11 -26.32 -4.87
C GLN A 12 -20.37 -25.54 -6.17
N LYS A 13 -21.48 -24.81 -6.27
CA LYS A 13 -21.78 -23.98 -7.45
C LYS A 13 -20.76 -22.87 -7.67
N ILE A 14 -20.30 -22.24 -6.59
CA ILE A 14 -19.25 -21.22 -6.65
C ILE A 14 -17.95 -21.84 -7.19
N ALA A 15 -17.53 -22.99 -6.63
CA ALA A 15 -16.34 -23.68 -7.07
C ALA A 15 -16.44 -24.15 -8.55
N GLU A 16 -17.60 -24.64 -8.98
CA GLU A 16 -17.84 -25.01 -10.38
C GLU A 16 -17.74 -23.79 -11.32
N HIS A 17 -18.26 -22.65 -10.89
CA HIS A 17 -18.18 -21.38 -11.63
C HIS A 17 -16.73 -20.89 -11.77
N HIS A 18 -15.99 -20.81 -10.66
CA HIS A 18 -14.58 -20.40 -10.67
C HIS A 18 -13.73 -21.33 -11.53
N ASN A 19 -13.96 -22.65 -11.44
CA ASN A 19 -13.27 -23.63 -12.29
C ASN A 19 -13.58 -23.44 -13.79
N ALA A 20 -14.81 -23.03 -14.14
CA ALA A 20 -15.18 -22.72 -15.52
C ALA A 20 -14.49 -21.43 -16.02
N GLN A 21 -14.47 -20.38 -15.20
CA GLN A 21 -13.76 -19.12 -15.49
C GLN A 21 -12.26 -19.37 -15.66
N PHE A 22 -11.64 -20.12 -14.75
CA PHE A 22 -10.22 -20.50 -14.84
C PHE A 22 -9.88 -21.18 -16.18
N ARG A 23 -10.66 -22.18 -16.60
CA ARG A 23 -10.46 -22.85 -17.89
C ARG A 23 -10.65 -21.93 -19.09
N LEU A 24 -11.61 -21.00 -19.00
CA LEU A 24 -11.84 -19.99 -20.03
C LEU A 24 -10.62 -19.07 -20.15
N CYS A 25 -10.16 -18.46 -19.06
CA CYS A 25 -8.99 -17.59 -19.05
C CYS A 25 -7.75 -18.29 -19.60
N LYS A 26 -7.49 -19.54 -19.16
CA LYS A 26 -6.38 -20.35 -19.69
C LYS A 26 -6.45 -20.55 -21.20
N THR A 27 -7.65 -20.80 -21.73
CA THR A 27 -7.87 -20.96 -23.18
C THR A 27 -7.68 -19.63 -23.91
N LEU A 28 -8.18 -18.53 -23.34
CA LEU A 28 -8.06 -17.19 -23.92
C LEU A 28 -6.61 -16.72 -23.98
N VAL A 29 -5.81 -16.91 -22.93
CA VAL A 29 -4.38 -16.56 -22.94
C VAL A 29 -3.65 -17.30 -24.07
N ALA A 30 -3.91 -18.60 -24.24
CA ALA A 30 -3.35 -19.35 -25.37
C ALA A 30 -3.82 -18.79 -26.73
N GLY A 31 -5.09 -18.39 -26.84
CA GLY A 31 -5.66 -17.73 -28.01
C GLY A 31 -5.00 -16.39 -28.32
N PHE A 32 -4.88 -15.50 -27.34
CA PHE A 32 -4.24 -14.19 -27.46
C PHE A 32 -2.81 -14.31 -27.99
N LYS A 33 -2.04 -15.27 -27.44
CA LYS A 33 -0.67 -15.54 -27.91
C LYS A 33 -0.66 -16.08 -29.34
N ALA A 34 -1.57 -17.00 -29.67
CA ALA A 34 -1.64 -17.59 -31.01
C ALA A 34 -2.06 -16.59 -32.10
N THR A 35 -2.90 -15.62 -31.75
CA THR A 35 -3.38 -14.58 -32.68
C THR A 35 -2.58 -13.29 -32.59
N ASN A 36 -1.63 -13.18 -31.66
CA ASN A 36 -0.95 -11.94 -31.28
C ASN A 36 -1.95 -10.80 -31.01
N GLU A 37 -2.97 -11.09 -30.19
CA GLU A 37 -3.95 -10.09 -29.75
C GLU A 37 -3.27 -9.03 -28.86
N GLN A 38 -3.61 -7.77 -29.05
CA GLN A 38 -3.01 -6.62 -28.36
C GLN A 38 -4.04 -5.61 -27.85
N ASP A 39 -5.33 -5.82 -28.10
CA ASP A 39 -6.40 -5.03 -27.48
C ASP A 39 -6.49 -5.34 -25.99
N LEU A 40 -5.79 -4.52 -25.18
CA LEU A 40 -5.76 -4.65 -23.72
C LEU A 40 -7.15 -4.57 -23.10
N SER A 41 -8.01 -3.67 -23.59
CA SER A 41 -9.36 -3.53 -23.05
C SER A 41 -10.15 -4.83 -23.24
N TYR A 42 -10.05 -5.42 -24.44
CA TYR A 42 -10.66 -6.71 -24.71
C TYR A 42 -10.07 -7.83 -23.84
N MET A 43 -8.75 -7.92 -23.69
CA MET A 43 -8.10 -8.97 -22.91
C MET A 43 -8.39 -8.85 -21.41
N ASP A 44 -8.27 -7.64 -20.84
CA ASP A 44 -8.50 -7.35 -19.42
C ASP A 44 -9.91 -7.73 -18.98
N ASN A 45 -10.93 -7.49 -19.83
CA ASN A 45 -12.33 -7.87 -19.56
C ASN A 45 -12.51 -9.37 -19.20
N TYR A 46 -11.61 -10.24 -19.64
CA TYR A 46 -11.62 -11.66 -19.25
C TYR A 46 -10.65 -11.96 -18.13
N MET A 47 -9.44 -11.39 -18.20
CA MET A 47 -8.38 -11.71 -17.25
C MET A 47 -8.67 -11.20 -15.84
N ASP A 48 -9.38 -10.07 -15.71
CA ASP A 48 -9.74 -9.48 -14.42
C ASP A 48 -10.66 -10.39 -13.59
N THR A 49 -11.40 -11.29 -14.24
CA THR A 49 -12.26 -12.26 -13.52
C THR A 49 -11.47 -13.22 -12.63
N LEU A 50 -10.16 -13.38 -12.85
CA LEU A 50 -9.33 -14.23 -12.00
C LEU A 50 -9.11 -13.63 -10.61
N PHE A 51 -9.12 -12.30 -10.45
CA PHE A 51 -8.80 -11.64 -9.17
C PHE A 51 -9.76 -12.02 -8.04
N ASP A 52 -11.01 -12.34 -8.36
CA ASP A 52 -12.04 -12.72 -7.40
C ASP A 52 -11.74 -14.05 -6.67
N PHE A 53 -10.89 -14.90 -7.25
CA PHE A 53 -10.59 -16.23 -6.71
C PHE A 53 -9.13 -16.66 -6.93
N MET A 54 -8.23 -15.70 -7.15
CA MET A 54 -6.82 -16.00 -7.37
C MET A 54 -6.14 -16.42 -6.08
N ASP A 55 -5.34 -17.49 -6.17
CA ASP A 55 -4.53 -18.01 -5.07
C ASP A 55 -3.03 -17.73 -5.29
N PRO A 56 -2.32 -17.14 -4.31
CA PRO A 56 -0.88 -16.91 -4.39
C PRO A 56 -0.09 -18.22 -4.58
N GLY A 57 0.79 -18.27 -5.58
CA GLY A 57 1.56 -19.45 -5.96
C GLY A 57 0.76 -20.51 -6.72
N GLY A 58 -0.54 -20.30 -6.92
CA GLY A 58 -1.46 -21.24 -7.55
C GLY A 58 -1.54 -21.17 -9.08
N ASP A 59 -2.29 -22.10 -9.65
CA ASP A 59 -2.52 -22.19 -11.10
C ASP A 59 -3.20 -20.94 -11.68
N THR A 60 -4.06 -20.27 -10.91
CA THR A 60 -4.74 -19.03 -11.31
C THR A 60 -3.75 -17.88 -11.49
N GLU A 61 -2.80 -17.73 -10.55
CA GLU A 61 -1.72 -16.76 -10.66
C GLU A 61 -0.82 -17.11 -11.85
N ALA A 62 -0.47 -18.38 -12.03
CA ALA A 62 0.37 -18.83 -13.14
C ALA A 62 -0.24 -18.46 -14.51
N VAL A 63 -1.56 -18.60 -14.67
CA VAL A 63 -2.27 -18.18 -15.89
C VAL A 63 -2.22 -16.67 -16.07
N TYR A 64 -2.42 -15.89 -15.01
CA TYR A 64 -2.33 -14.43 -15.09
C TYR A 64 -0.90 -13.96 -15.39
N ARG A 65 0.13 -14.59 -14.83
CA ARG A 65 1.53 -14.30 -15.17
C ARG A 65 1.87 -14.66 -16.63
N ASP A 66 1.32 -15.73 -17.20
CA ASP A 66 1.46 -16.04 -18.64
C ASP A 66 0.77 -14.95 -19.51
N TYR A 67 -0.36 -14.40 -19.05
CA TYR A 67 -0.97 -13.22 -19.66
C TYR A 67 -0.04 -12.00 -19.58
N LEU A 68 0.53 -11.69 -18.42
CA LEU A 68 1.46 -10.56 -18.27
C LEU A 68 2.71 -10.70 -19.14
N ALA A 69 3.24 -11.92 -19.27
CA ALA A 69 4.35 -12.21 -20.17
C ALA A 69 3.99 -11.93 -21.64
N HIS A 70 2.75 -12.21 -22.05
CA HIS A 70 2.25 -11.81 -23.37
C HIS A 70 2.14 -10.29 -23.50
N VAL A 71 1.53 -9.60 -22.52
CA VAL A 71 1.45 -8.12 -22.52
C VAL A 71 2.83 -7.48 -22.62
N ALA A 72 3.83 -8.04 -21.95
CA ALA A 72 5.19 -7.52 -21.96
C ALA A 72 5.84 -7.52 -23.35
N THR A 73 5.36 -8.36 -24.28
CA THR A 73 5.88 -8.42 -25.66
C THR A 73 5.54 -7.20 -26.50
N PHE A 74 4.45 -6.49 -26.17
CA PHE A 74 3.98 -5.33 -26.94
C PHE A 74 3.76 -4.08 -26.10
N ASN A 75 3.65 -4.20 -24.77
CA ASN A 75 3.54 -3.09 -23.83
C ASN A 75 4.23 -3.41 -22.48
N PRO A 76 5.58 -3.40 -22.43
CA PRO A 76 6.34 -3.78 -21.24
C PRO A 76 6.08 -2.86 -20.04
N GLN A 77 5.83 -1.56 -20.27
CA GLN A 77 5.50 -0.64 -19.17
C GLN A 77 4.17 -0.99 -18.51
N LYS A 78 3.16 -1.35 -19.30
CA LYS A 78 1.85 -1.77 -18.76
C LYS A 78 1.93 -3.12 -18.05
N ALA A 79 2.67 -4.08 -18.62
CA ALA A 79 2.90 -5.37 -17.98
C ALA A 79 3.56 -5.22 -16.61
N LYS A 80 4.57 -4.36 -16.49
CA LYS A 80 5.22 -4.05 -15.20
C LYS A 80 4.22 -3.49 -14.17
N LYS A 81 3.36 -2.55 -14.57
CA LYS A 81 2.31 -2.01 -13.68
C LYS A 81 1.31 -3.08 -13.22
N TYR A 82 0.95 -4.02 -14.10
CA TYR A 82 0.08 -5.13 -13.74
C TYR A 82 0.77 -6.11 -12.80
N GLU A 83 2.05 -6.40 -13.00
CA GLU A 83 2.84 -7.23 -12.10
C GLU A 83 2.93 -6.62 -10.69
N GLU A 84 3.22 -5.31 -10.61
CA GLU A 84 3.24 -4.58 -9.33
C GLU A 84 1.88 -4.65 -8.61
N SER A 85 0.79 -4.41 -9.34
CA SER A 85 -0.57 -4.48 -8.80
C SER A 85 -0.98 -5.90 -8.40
N LEU A 86 -0.53 -6.91 -9.13
CA LEU A 86 -0.79 -8.31 -8.85
C LEU A 86 -0.09 -8.74 -7.56
N ASP A 87 1.21 -8.43 -7.45
CA ASP A 87 2.00 -8.83 -6.29
C ASP A 87 1.47 -8.18 -5.00
N GLU A 88 0.94 -6.97 -5.10
CA GLU A 88 0.25 -6.28 -4.02
C GLU A 88 -1.09 -6.95 -3.67
N HIS A 89 -1.95 -7.22 -4.66
CA HIS A 89 -3.23 -7.89 -4.44
C HIS A 89 -3.08 -9.26 -3.78
N LEU A 90 -2.06 -10.00 -4.18
CA LEU A 90 -1.77 -11.34 -3.67
C LEU A 90 -1.01 -11.34 -2.33
N GLY A 91 -0.75 -10.16 -1.74
CA GLY A 91 -0.17 -10.06 -0.40
C GLY A 91 1.33 -10.36 -0.33
N TYR A 92 2.06 -10.37 -1.44
CA TYR A 92 3.52 -10.56 -1.42
C TYR A 92 4.25 -9.40 -0.73
N LYS A 93 3.67 -8.19 -0.77
CA LYS A 93 4.24 -6.96 -0.21
C LYS A 93 3.88 -6.72 1.27
N ILE A 94 2.88 -7.43 1.81
CA ILE A 94 2.30 -7.10 3.12
C ILE A 94 3.28 -7.26 4.29
N HIS A 95 4.23 -8.19 4.16
CA HIS A 95 5.30 -8.38 5.15
C HIS A 95 6.07 -7.08 5.41
N VAL A 96 6.32 -6.28 4.37
CA VAL A 96 7.05 -5.00 4.49
C VAL A 96 6.24 -4.01 5.31
N VAL A 97 4.93 -3.99 5.09
CA VAL A 97 3.99 -3.13 5.83
C VAL A 97 3.95 -3.53 7.30
N TYR A 98 3.84 -4.82 7.61
CA TYR A 98 3.84 -5.29 8.99
C TYR A 98 5.17 -5.04 9.70
N ALA A 99 6.29 -5.18 9.00
CA ALA A 99 7.60 -4.87 9.56
C ALA A 99 7.70 -3.37 9.90
N ALA A 100 7.21 -2.51 9.01
CA ALA A 100 7.10 -1.08 9.26
C ALA A 100 6.17 -0.75 10.44
N ALA A 101 5.02 -1.41 10.54
CA ALA A 101 4.06 -1.23 11.63
C ALA A 101 4.67 -1.64 12.98
N TYR A 102 5.35 -2.78 13.02
CA TYR A 102 6.09 -3.24 14.19
C TYR A 102 7.14 -2.21 14.63
N VAL A 103 7.98 -1.76 13.69
CA VAL A 103 9.04 -0.77 13.97
C VAL A 103 8.43 0.56 14.44
N ALA A 104 7.38 1.04 13.79
CA ALA A 104 6.68 2.25 14.20
C ALA A 104 6.13 2.15 15.63
N ARG A 105 5.49 1.03 15.98
CA ARG A 105 4.97 0.76 17.32
C ARG A 105 6.07 0.78 18.38
N ASP A 106 7.20 0.11 18.10
CA ASP A 106 8.34 0.04 19.03
C ASP A 106 9.02 1.41 19.20
N LEU A 107 9.23 2.15 18.10
CA LEU A 107 9.89 3.46 18.14
C LEU A 107 9.06 4.53 18.88
N HIS A 108 7.74 4.46 18.76
CA HIS A 108 6.81 5.40 19.40
C HIS A 108 6.22 4.85 20.71
N GLN A 109 6.83 3.83 21.31
CA GLN A 109 6.33 3.22 22.53
C GLN A 109 6.18 4.24 23.67
N GLY A 110 4.95 4.37 24.19
CA GLY A 110 4.63 5.29 25.28
C GLY A 110 4.41 6.75 24.83
N GLN A 111 4.59 7.07 23.54
CA GLN A 111 4.17 8.35 22.99
C GLN A 111 2.65 8.44 23.00
N LYS A 112 2.15 9.63 23.33
CA LYS A 112 0.72 9.92 23.33
C LYS A 112 0.39 11.00 22.32
N ASP A 113 -0.77 10.88 21.70
CA ASP A 113 -1.35 11.96 20.91
C ASP A 113 -1.82 13.13 21.80
N LYS A 114 -2.35 14.17 21.16
CA LYS A 114 -2.84 15.37 21.86
C LYS A 114 -4.14 15.11 22.66
N GLY A 115 -4.85 14.03 22.38
CA GLY A 115 -6.00 13.55 23.15
C GLY A 115 -5.61 12.63 24.32
N GLY A 116 -4.32 12.30 24.46
CA GLY A 116 -3.80 11.40 25.48
C GLY A 116 -3.89 9.90 25.13
N ASN A 117 -4.26 9.57 23.90
CA ASN A 117 -4.32 8.19 23.39
C ASN A 117 -2.93 7.71 22.95
N ASP A 118 -2.76 6.39 22.82
CA ASP A 118 -1.54 5.79 22.26
C ASP A 118 -1.29 6.27 20.82
N TYR A 119 -0.10 6.82 20.56
CA TYR A 119 0.19 7.50 19.30
C TYR A 119 0.18 6.57 18.09
N PHE A 120 0.65 5.33 18.26
CA PHE A 120 0.68 4.36 17.18
C PHE A 120 -0.75 4.05 16.71
N SER A 121 -1.64 3.66 17.62
CA SER A 121 -3.01 3.27 17.28
C SER A 121 -3.90 4.45 16.90
N SER A 122 -3.69 5.65 17.46
CA SER A 122 -4.54 6.81 17.18
C SER A 122 -4.11 7.66 15.98
N HIS A 123 -2.85 7.54 15.55
CA HIS A 123 -2.30 8.35 14.45
C HIS A 123 -1.58 7.52 13.38
N LEU A 124 -0.47 6.86 13.73
CA LEU A 124 0.40 6.21 12.72
C LEU A 124 -0.32 5.10 11.96
N LEU A 125 -1.04 4.25 12.68
CA LEU A 125 -1.80 3.14 12.11
C LEU A 125 -2.93 3.63 11.19
N PRO A 126 -3.80 4.59 11.58
CA PRO A 126 -4.77 5.19 10.66
C PRO A 126 -4.15 5.84 9.40
N VAL A 127 -3.01 6.53 9.53
CA VAL A 127 -2.32 7.14 8.39
C VAL A 127 -1.79 6.06 7.45
N GLY A 128 -1.14 5.03 8.00
CA GLY A 128 -0.70 3.84 7.27
C GLY A 128 -1.83 3.14 6.55
N LYS A 129 -2.93 2.80 7.25
CA LYS A 129 -4.13 2.13 6.69
C LYS A 129 -4.83 2.92 5.59
N SER A 130 -4.61 4.23 5.55
CA SER A 130 -5.17 5.09 4.49
C SER A 130 -4.32 5.09 3.22
N GLY A 131 -3.12 4.49 3.23
CA GLY A 131 -2.25 4.33 2.07
C GLY A 131 -2.87 3.41 1.03
N TYR A 132 -2.80 3.83 -0.25
CA TYR A 132 -3.35 3.05 -1.36
C TYR A 132 -2.50 1.82 -1.69
N ASP A 133 -1.18 1.98 -1.69
CA ASP A 133 -0.22 0.93 -1.94
C ASP A 133 0.69 0.66 -0.72
N TRP A 134 1.45 -0.43 -0.77
CA TRP A 134 2.33 -0.86 0.32
C TRP A 134 3.40 0.18 0.66
N LYS A 135 3.86 0.99 -0.31
CA LYS A 135 4.85 2.06 -0.06
C LYS A 135 4.21 3.21 0.68
N GLU A 136 3.01 3.62 0.27
CA GLU A 136 2.21 4.61 0.99
C GLU A 136 1.91 4.16 2.41
N GLN A 137 1.59 2.88 2.61
CA GLN A 137 1.37 2.29 3.94
C GLN A 137 2.64 2.32 4.80
N VAL A 138 3.77 1.84 4.27
CA VAL A 138 5.07 1.84 4.96
C VAL A 138 5.51 3.24 5.33
N VAL A 139 5.48 4.19 4.38
CA VAL A 139 5.86 5.58 4.64
C VAL A 139 4.87 6.22 5.61
N GLY A 140 3.57 5.96 5.48
CA GLY A 140 2.54 6.44 6.40
C GLY A 140 2.74 5.98 7.84
N LEU A 141 3.13 4.72 8.05
CA LEU A 141 3.43 4.18 9.39
C LEU A 141 4.68 4.81 10.01
N LEU A 142 5.67 5.17 9.19
CA LEU A 142 7.00 5.62 9.64
C LEU A 142 7.22 7.13 9.54
N HIS A 143 6.24 7.90 9.04
CA HIS A 143 6.47 9.29 8.61
C HIS A 143 6.97 10.22 9.72
N ASP A 144 6.58 9.98 10.97
CA ASP A 144 7.00 10.77 12.13
C ASP A 144 8.21 10.19 12.86
N ALA A 145 8.67 8.99 12.51
CA ALA A 145 9.72 8.31 13.27
C ALA A 145 11.02 9.12 13.32
N ALA A 146 11.42 9.74 12.20
CA ALA A 146 12.61 10.60 12.15
C ALA A 146 12.38 12.03 12.68
N GLU A 147 11.12 12.41 12.91
CA GLU A 147 10.72 13.73 13.40
C GLU A 147 10.59 13.75 14.93
N ASP A 148 9.95 12.72 15.49
CA ASP A 148 9.55 12.65 16.90
C ASP A 148 10.44 11.74 17.75
N THR A 149 11.32 10.95 17.14
CA THR A 149 12.24 10.05 17.85
C THR A 149 13.70 10.45 17.62
N THR A 150 14.63 9.76 18.29
CA THR A 150 16.08 10.02 18.15
C THR A 150 16.72 9.31 16.95
N ASN A 151 15.94 8.59 16.14
CA ASN A 151 16.45 7.73 15.07
C ASN A 151 16.47 8.48 13.74
N ASP A 152 17.56 8.35 13.00
CA ASP A 152 17.62 8.82 11.62
C ASP A 152 16.96 7.82 10.65
N ILE A 153 16.72 8.26 9.41
CA ILE A 153 16.04 7.47 8.39
C ILE A 153 16.79 6.17 8.07
N SER A 154 18.13 6.23 8.02
CA SER A 154 18.98 5.06 7.78
C SER A 154 18.77 4.00 8.85
N THR A 155 18.70 4.42 10.12
CA THR A 155 18.43 3.54 11.27
C THR A 155 17.03 2.95 11.18
N ILE A 156 16.02 3.77 10.87
CA ILE A 156 14.63 3.32 10.74
C ILE A 156 14.51 2.25 9.65
N ILE A 157 15.06 2.50 8.46
CA ILE A 157 15.04 1.54 7.35
C ILE A 157 15.80 0.26 7.73
N HIS A 158 16.93 0.39 8.40
CA HIS A 158 17.69 -0.77 8.87
C HIS A 158 16.86 -1.65 9.84
N LEU A 159 16.11 -1.06 10.76
CA LEU A 159 15.22 -1.79 11.67
C LEU A 159 14.11 -2.53 10.91
N VAL A 160 13.53 -1.92 9.88
CA VAL A 160 12.51 -2.58 9.04
C VAL A 160 13.12 -3.75 8.29
N LYS A 161 14.29 -3.56 7.65
CA LYS A 161 15.04 -4.62 6.96
C LYS A 161 15.35 -5.77 7.92
N GLN A 162 15.86 -5.49 9.12
CA GLN A 162 16.18 -6.50 10.13
C GLN A 162 14.94 -7.28 10.58
N LYS A 163 13.80 -6.59 10.74
CA LYS A 163 12.55 -7.24 11.12
C LYS A 163 12.07 -8.19 10.02
N LEU A 164 12.12 -7.77 8.76
CA LEU A 164 11.82 -8.62 7.60
C LEU A 164 12.71 -9.85 7.52
N GLU A 165 14.03 -9.66 7.65
CA GLU A 165 15.00 -10.75 7.64
C GLU A 165 14.72 -11.77 8.75
N THR A 166 14.28 -11.31 9.92
CA THR A 166 13.93 -12.19 11.04
C THR A 166 12.77 -13.13 10.67
N TRP A 167 11.72 -12.59 10.05
CA TRP A 167 10.57 -13.38 9.61
C TRP A 167 10.91 -14.33 8.47
N MET A 168 11.73 -13.90 7.51
CA MET A 168 12.15 -14.76 6.40
C MET A 168 13.05 -15.92 6.84
N ASN A 169 13.87 -15.71 7.87
CA ASN A 169 14.74 -16.76 8.40
C ASN A 169 14.00 -17.77 9.28
N ASN A 170 12.72 -17.52 9.61
CA ASN A 170 11.88 -18.42 10.39
C ASN A 170 10.41 -18.39 9.91
N PRO A 171 10.12 -18.87 8.69
CA PRO A 171 8.79 -18.75 8.08
C PRO A 171 7.70 -19.57 8.78
N ASP A 172 8.07 -20.55 9.61
CA ASP A 172 7.15 -21.33 10.43
C ASP A 172 6.60 -20.51 11.61
N ASP A 173 7.31 -19.47 12.03
CA ASP A 173 6.85 -18.54 13.06
C ASP A 173 5.92 -17.49 12.45
N LYS A 174 4.62 -17.74 12.61
CA LYS A 174 3.55 -16.87 12.15
C LYS A 174 2.98 -15.99 13.26
N SER A 175 3.62 -15.93 14.44
CA SER A 175 3.07 -15.19 15.59
C SER A 175 2.91 -13.69 15.35
N TRP A 176 3.54 -13.16 14.31
CA TRP A 176 3.48 -11.75 13.92
C TRP A 176 2.30 -11.43 13.01
N ILE A 177 1.63 -12.43 12.41
CA ILE A 177 0.47 -12.21 11.54
C ILE A 177 -0.68 -11.64 12.38
N ASP A 178 -0.94 -12.28 13.52
CA ASP A 178 -1.98 -11.90 14.48
C ASP A 178 -1.86 -10.44 14.97
N ASP A 179 -0.66 -9.86 14.95
CA ASP A 179 -0.43 -8.49 15.43
C ASP A 179 -1.13 -7.43 14.55
N PHE A 180 -1.30 -7.69 13.24
CA PHE A 180 -1.75 -6.69 12.26
C PHE A 180 -2.71 -7.21 11.18
N GLU A 181 -3.07 -8.50 11.18
CA GLU A 181 -3.98 -9.08 10.18
C GLU A 181 -5.37 -8.42 10.14
N GLU A 182 -5.88 -7.97 11.30
CA GLU A 182 -7.15 -7.25 11.38
C GLU A 182 -7.03 -5.80 10.88
N ASP A 183 -5.80 -5.29 10.77
CA ASP A 183 -5.53 -3.92 10.37
C ASP A 183 -5.34 -3.74 8.87
N PHE A 184 -4.79 -4.73 8.19
CA PHE A 184 -4.58 -4.70 6.75
C PHE A 184 -5.25 -5.91 6.10
N PHE A 185 -6.29 -5.66 5.31
CA PHE A 185 -7.19 -6.67 4.72
C PHE A 185 -6.55 -7.54 3.61
N GLN A 186 -5.24 -7.75 3.63
CA GLN A 186 -4.50 -8.63 2.72
C GLN A 186 -3.89 -9.77 3.53
N TYR A 187 -4.18 -11.01 3.14
CA TYR A 187 -3.52 -12.16 3.74
C TYR A 187 -2.09 -12.29 3.19
N PRO A 188 -1.08 -12.50 4.05
CA PRO A 188 0.29 -12.66 3.60
C PRO A 188 0.44 -13.91 2.74
N ALA A 189 1.01 -13.74 1.54
CA ALA A 189 1.50 -14.86 0.73
C ALA A 189 2.62 -15.60 1.47
N GLU A 190 2.89 -16.86 1.12
CA GLU A 190 4.03 -17.57 1.72
C GLU A 190 5.39 -16.96 1.33
N GLN A 191 5.46 -16.35 0.15
CA GLN A 191 6.66 -15.67 -0.31
C GLN A 191 6.63 -14.19 0.09
N CYS A 192 7.76 -13.70 0.60
CA CYS A 192 7.95 -12.30 0.95
C CYS A 192 8.62 -11.54 -0.20
N HIS A 193 8.12 -10.35 -0.53
CA HIS A 193 8.86 -9.38 -1.33
C HIS A 193 10.02 -8.81 -0.53
N MET A 194 11.20 -8.78 -1.15
CA MET A 194 12.35 -8.03 -0.63
C MET A 194 12.49 -6.76 -1.43
N PRO A 195 12.23 -5.57 -0.83
CA PRO A 195 12.33 -4.35 -1.58
C PRO A 195 13.75 -4.13 -2.09
N THR A 196 13.81 -3.72 -3.35
CA THR A 196 15.03 -3.36 -4.06
C THR A 196 15.64 -2.09 -3.47
N GLU A 197 16.90 -1.81 -3.78
CA GLU A 197 17.54 -0.56 -3.35
C GLU A 197 16.81 0.68 -3.90
N GLU A 198 16.27 0.61 -5.13
CA GLU A 198 15.45 1.69 -5.71
C GLU A 198 14.17 1.95 -4.90
N GLU A 199 13.48 0.88 -4.48
CA GLU A 199 12.29 1.01 -3.63
C GLU A 199 12.62 1.56 -2.23
N TRP A 200 13.75 1.14 -1.65
CA TRP A 200 14.22 1.70 -0.37
C TRP A 200 14.63 3.17 -0.49
N ASP A 201 15.29 3.56 -1.58
CA ASP A 201 15.67 4.95 -1.85
C ASP A 201 14.42 5.83 -2.04
N GLU A 202 13.38 5.31 -2.70
CA GLU A 202 12.09 6.00 -2.84
C GLU A 202 11.42 6.23 -1.47
N ILE A 203 11.35 5.20 -0.62
CA ILE A 203 10.81 5.28 0.75
C ILE A 203 11.63 6.26 1.59
N ALA A 204 12.97 6.15 1.56
CA ALA A 204 13.88 7.04 2.30
C ALA A 204 13.68 8.51 1.89
N THR A 205 13.56 8.76 0.59
CA THR A 205 13.32 10.10 0.04
C THR A 205 11.99 10.65 0.55
N ALA A 206 10.92 9.85 0.53
CA ALA A 206 9.62 10.28 1.03
C ALA A 206 9.65 10.61 2.53
N LEU A 207 10.27 9.76 3.35
CA LEU A 207 10.44 10.01 4.80
C LEU A 207 11.24 11.29 5.06
N GLN A 208 12.31 11.53 4.31
CA GLN A 208 13.13 12.74 4.42
C GLN A 208 12.34 14.00 4.10
N LEU A 209 11.47 13.95 3.09
CA LEU A 209 10.59 15.05 2.69
C LEU A 209 9.46 15.28 3.69
N LEU A 210 9.01 14.24 4.41
CA LEU A 210 7.96 14.33 5.41
C LEU A 210 8.44 14.88 6.76
N ASN A 211 9.73 14.75 7.09
CA ASN A 211 10.32 15.35 8.30
C ASN A 211 10.47 16.87 8.17
N HIS A 212 9.68 17.66 8.89
CA HIS A 212 9.70 19.13 8.71
C HIS A 212 11.00 19.81 9.15
N HIS A 213 11.79 19.20 10.03
CA HIS A 213 13.07 19.74 10.49
C HIS A 213 14.11 19.85 9.38
N THR A 214 13.90 19.15 8.27
CA THR A 214 14.82 19.12 7.13
C THR A 214 14.51 20.25 6.14
N ALA A 215 13.52 21.09 6.40
CA ALA A 215 13.16 22.27 5.62
C ALA A 215 13.44 23.57 6.41
N PRO A 216 13.88 24.66 5.74
CA PRO A 216 14.16 25.92 6.42
C PRO A 216 12.90 26.62 6.93
N ASN A 217 11.75 26.37 6.30
CA ASN A 217 10.47 26.95 6.70
C ASN A 217 9.30 26.09 6.18
N ARG A 218 8.09 26.42 6.65
CA ARG A 218 6.86 25.67 6.33
C ARG A 218 6.47 25.73 4.86
N GLU A 219 6.75 26.83 4.17
CA GLU A 219 6.41 26.97 2.75
C GLU A 219 7.28 26.06 1.90
N GLU A 220 8.60 26.06 2.12
CA GLU A 220 9.55 25.18 1.46
C GLU A 220 9.25 23.71 1.75
N TYR A 221 8.87 23.39 2.99
CA TYR A 221 8.43 22.05 3.37
C TYR A 221 7.26 21.54 2.53
N LEU A 222 6.25 22.38 2.28
CA LEU A 222 5.10 21.99 1.46
C LEU A 222 5.47 21.95 -0.03
N SER A 223 6.28 22.89 -0.50
CA SER A 223 6.73 22.97 -1.90
C SER A 223 7.48 21.72 -2.35
N ARG A 224 8.41 21.21 -1.52
CA ARG A 224 9.13 19.96 -1.81
C ARG A 224 8.25 18.71 -1.74
N ILE A 225 7.19 18.72 -0.92
CA ILE A 225 6.23 17.61 -0.86
C ILE A 225 5.39 17.58 -2.14
N CYS A 226 4.97 18.74 -2.66
CA CYS A 226 4.18 18.83 -3.90
C CYS A 226 4.83 18.12 -5.11
N VAL A 227 6.15 18.02 -5.17
CA VAL A 227 6.86 17.43 -6.32
C VAL A 227 7.13 15.93 -6.17
N ASN A 228 6.97 15.35 -4.98
CA ASN A 228 7.19 13.92 -4.74
C ASN A 228 5.85 13.22 -4.48
N LYS A 229 5.43 12.34 -5.39
CA LYS A 229 4.09 11.72 -5.37
C LYS A 229 3.84 10.89 -4.11
N LEU A 230 4.81 10.10 -3.67
CA LEU A 230 4.69 9.27 -2.47
C LEU A 230 4.53 10.12 -1.20
N ALA A 231 5.42 11.09 -1.00
CA ALA A 231 5.34 12.02 0.13
C ALA A 231 4.05 12.85 0.11
N LEU A 232 3.61 13.29 -1.08
CA LEU A 232 2.38 14.04 -1.27
C LEU A 232 1.15 13.25 -0.81
N LYS A 233 0.98 12.02 -1.29
CA LYS A 233 -0.15 11.15 -0.94
C LYS A 233 -0.16 10.84 0.56
N VAL A 234 0.99 10.51 1.14
CA VAL A 234 1.09 10.26 2.57
C VAL A 234 0.77 11.52 3.38
N LYS A 235 1.24 12.70 2.95
CA LYS A 235 0.93 13.95 3.65
C LYS A 235 -0.57 14.30 3.61
N LEU A 236 -1.26 13.97 2.53
CA LEU A 236 -2.71 14.12 2.45
C LEU A 236 -3.43 13.21 3.46
N ASN A 237 -2.97 11.98 3.64
CA ASN A 237 -3.52 11.05 4.63
C ASN A 237 -3.23 11.49 6.07
N ASP A 238 -2.00 11.92 6.34
CA ASP A 238 -1.60 12.55 7.60
C ASP A 238 -2.54 13.72 7.94
N LEU A 239 -2.67 14.70 7.05
CA LEU A 239 -3.53 15.87 7.28
C LEU A 239 -5.00 15.49 7.49
N ARG A 240 -5.52 14.48 6.77
CA ARG A 240 -6.91 13.98 6.98
C ARG A 240 -7.10 13.45 8.39
N ASN A 241 -6.21 12.57 8.86
CA ASN A 241 -6.25 12.09 10.24
C ASN A 241 -6.08 13.27 11.22
N ASN A 242 -5.19 14.21 10.88
CA ASN A 242 -4.87 15.31 11.77
C ASN A 242 -5.99 16.35 11.93
N MET A 243 -6.87 16.46 10.93
CA MET A 243 -8.03 17.35 10.94
C MET A 243 -9.21 16.86 11.79
N ASP A 244 -9.18 15.61 12.27
CA ASP A 244 -10.16 15.14 13.24
C ASP A 244 -9.93 15.81 14.60
N ILE A 245 -10.75 16.80 14.90
CA ILE A 245 -10.71 17.54 16.16
C ILE A 245 -11.51 16.84 17.27
N SER A 246 -12.34 15.85 16.93
CA SER A 246 -13.23 15.17 17.89
C SER A 246 -12.45 14.35 18.93
N ARG A 247 -11.20 13.99 18.63
CA ARG A 247 -10.27 13.32 19.56
C ARG A 247 -9.79 14.20 20.73
N ILE A 248 -9.99 15.51 20.65
CA ILE A 248 -9.63 16.45 21.72
C ILE A 248 -10.91 16.81 22.48
N ALA A 249 -11.03 16.34 23.72
CA ALA A 249 -12.25 16.52 24.53
C ALA A 249 -12.60 18.01 24.77
N GLU A 250 -11.58 18.86 24.97
CA GLU A 250 -11.73 20.29 25.21
C GLU A 250 -10.79 21.09 24.29
N PRO A 251 -11.14 21.29 23.01
CA PRO A 251 -10.26 21.96 22.04
C PRO A 251 -9.97 23.41 22.42
N THR A 252 -8.70 23.80 22.32
CA THR A 252 -8.27 25.17 22.59
C THR A 252 -8.29 26.03 21.32
N GLU A 253 -8.15 27.36 21.47
CA GLU A 253 -7.98 28.27 20.32
C GLU A 253 -6.78 27.88 19.45
N LYS A 254 -5.67 27.42 20.06
CA LYS A 254 -4.49 26.93 19.33
C LYS A 254 -4.79 25.70 18.48
N ASP A 255 -5.69 24.82 18.92
CA ASP A 255 -6.08 23.63 18.16
C ASP A 255 -6.97 24.01 16.98
N LEU A 256 -7.90 24.97 17.17
CA LEU A 256 -8.72 25.51 16.08
C LEU A 256 -7.88 26.24 15.03
N GLU A 257 -6.88 27.02 15.44
CA GLU A 257 -5.92 27.65 14.52
C GLU A 257 -5.13 26.61 13.75
N ARG A 258 -4.69 25.53 14.42
CA ARG A 258 -3.99 24.42 13.77
C ARG A 258 -4.87 23.73 12.74
N GLN A 259 -6.12 23.45 13.07
CA GLN A 259 -7.07 22.84 12.14
C GLN A 259 -7.28 23.71 10.89
N LYS A 260 -7.42 25.03 11.06
CA LYS A 260 -7.51 25.98 9.92
C LYS A 260 -6.27 25.92 9.04
N ARG A 261 -5.07 25.86 9.64
CA ARG A 261 -3.82 25.69 8.86
C ARG A 261 -3.79 24.38 8.10
N TYR A 262 -4.08 23.25 8.76
CA TYR A 262 -4.11 21.94 8.12
C TYR A 262 -5.09 21.88 6.95
N LYS A 263 -6.24 22.53 7.06
CA LYS A 263 -7.20 22.64 5.96
C LYS A 263 -6.61 23.37 4.73
N LEU A 264 -5.97 24.51 4.94
CA LEU A 264 -5.35 25.29 3.85
C LEU A 264 -4.21 24.51 3.18
N GLU A 265 -3.41 23.81 3.99
CA GLU A 265 -2.33 22.97 3.49
C GLU A 265 -2.88 21.79 2.69
N TYR A 266 -3.91 21.13 3.19
CA TYR A 266 -4.59 20.04 2.50
C TYR A 266 -5.16 20.51 1.15
N GLU A 267 -5.82 21.65 1.09
CA GLU A 267 -6.32 22.24 -0.17
C GLU A 267 -5.18 22.50 -1.17
N ARG A 268 -4.05 23.06 -0.71
CA ARG A 268 -2.86 23.26 -1.55
C ARG A 268 -2.31 21.94 -2.11
N LEU A 269 -2.13 20.94 -1.25
CA LEU A 269 -1.59 19.64 -1.64
C LEU A 269 -2.54 18.87 -2.56
N MET A 270 -3.85 18.97 -2.34
CA MET A 270 -4.86 18.36 -3.22
C MET A 270 -4.82 18.95 -4.64
N ASN A 271 -4.59 20.26 -4.77
CA ASN A 271 -4.42 20.88 -6.09
C ASN A 271 -3.19 20.31 -6.82
N ALA A 272 -2.04 20.22 -6.12
CA ALA A 272 -0.84 19.61 -6.69
C ALA A 272 -1.07 18.13 -7.08
N PHE A 273 -1.79 17.37 -6.25
CA PHE A 273 -2.14 15.98 -6.55
C PHE A 273 -3.00 15.86 -7.82
N GLN A 274 -3.98 16.75 -7.99
CA GLN A 274 -4.81 16.79 -9.19
C GLN A 274 -4.01 17.16 -10.44
N GLU A 275 -3.01 18.05 -10.32
CA GLU A 275 -2.09 18.38 -11.41
C GLU A 275 -1.30 17.13 -11.85
N HIS A 276 -0.75 16.36 -10.91
CA HIS A 276 -0.06 15.09 -11.23
C HIS A 276 -0.95 14.08 -11.96
N ILE A 277 -2.20 13.90 -11.52
CA ILE A 277 -3.17 13.01 -12.21
C ILE A 277 -3.40 13.49 -13.65
N ASN A 278 -3.63 14.79 -13.82
CA ASN A 278 -3.91 15.36 -15.14
C ASN A 278 -2.71 15.23 -16.10
N GLU A 279 -1.48 15.28 -15.58
CA GLU A 279 -0.26 15.07 -16.36
C GLU A 279 -0.11 13.61 -16.80
N GLU A 280 -0.33 12.65 -15.89
CA GLU A 280 -0.30 11.22 -16.22
C GLU A 280 -1.33 10.84 -17.29
N ASP A 281 -2.55 11.36 -17.20
CA ASP A 281 -3.61 11.13 -18.19
C ASP A 281 -3.25 11.67 -19.58
N ARG A 282 -2.48 12.77 -19.64
CA ARG A 282 -1.99 13.31 -20.92
C ARG A 282 -0.92 12.42 -21.52
N THR A 283 0.05 11.98 -20.71
CA THR A 283 1.13 11.09 -21.16
C THR A 283 0.61 9.73 -21.61
N ASN A 284 -0.42 9.19 -20.97
CA ASN A 284 -1.00 7.89 -21.33
C ASN A 284 -1.86 7.93 -22.60
N ARG A 285 -2.24 9.12 -23.10
CA ARG A 285 -3.05 9.30 -24.34
C ARG A 285 -2.23 9.64 -25.58
N THR A 286 -0.94 9.93 -25.43
CA THR A 286 0.01 10.26 -26.51
C THR A 286 0.91 9.09 -26.83
#